data_AF-A0ABD5RW76-F1
#
_entry.id   AF-A0ABD5RW76-F1
#
_cell.length_a   1.000
_cell.length_b   1.000
_cell.length_c   1.000
_cell.angle_alpha   90.00
_cell.angle_beta   90.00
_cell.angle_gamma   90.00
#
_symmetry.space_group_name_H-M   'P 1'
#
loop_
_entity.id
_entity.type
_entity.pdbx_description
1 polymer ?
#
loop_
_entity_poly.entity_id
_entity_poly.type
_entity_poly.pdbx_seq_one_letter_code
_entity_poly.pdbx_strand_id
1 'polypeptide(L)'
;MSDRVSHDDGRPEWWTNNQRTRERMGLPEYEPPRFEDGAYKHEVIDTLETRYDCTIRFRSKNPRHPCEWVITVDGTEVGSTARRRTDRGNTVFRITSDELVDRVAASAGVADSPSRG
;
A
#
# COMPACT_ATOMS: atom_id res chain seq x y z
N MET A 1 -16.32 34.05 -18.42
CA MET A 1 -16.52 33.51 -17.05
C MET A 1 -16.18 32.04 -17.07
N SER A 2 -15.40 31.64 -16.07
CA SER A 2 -15.02 30.28 -15.69
C SER A 2 -13.90 29.61 -16.49
N ASP A 3 -12.67 30.04 -16.18
CA ASP A 3 -11.51 29.16 -16.06
C ASP A 3 -11.90 27.90 -15.27
N ARG A 4 -12.04 26.75 -15.96
CA ARG A 4 -11.99 25.46 -15.28
C ARG A 4 -10.52 25.17 -15.01
N VAL A 5 -10.09 25.51 -13.81
CA VAL A 5 -8.82 25.06 -13.22
C VAL A 5 -8.77 23.54 -13.36
N SER A 6 -7.92 23.05 -14.26
CA SER A 6 -7.46 21.66 -14.24
C SER A 6 -6.75 21.45 -12.90
N HIS A 7 -7.42 20.79 -11.96
CA HIS A 7 -6.76 20.24 -10.78
C HIS A 7 -5.86 19.11 -11.25
N ASP A 8 -4.61 19.43 -11.55
CA ASP A 8 -3.55 18.44 -11.52
C ASP A 8 -3.35 18.08 -10.04
N ASP A 9 -4.15 17.14 -9.54
CA ASP A 9 -4.26 16.74 -8.12
C ASP A 9 -2.98 16.07 -7.56
N GLY A 10 -1.82 16.19 -8.23
CA GLY A 10 -0.56 15.57 -7.80
C GLY A 10 -0.60 14.04 -7.74
N ARG A 11 -1.57 13.41 -8.41
CA ARG A 11 -1.78 11.96 -8.35
C ARG A 11 -0.77 11.25 -9.25
N PRO A 12 -0.14 10.16 -8.78
CA PRO A 12 0.86 9.46 -9.58
C PRO A 12 0.29 8.88 -10.88
N GLU A 13 1.10 8.75 -11.93
CA GLU A 13 0.64 8.43 -13.29
C GLU A 13 -0.20 7.15 -13.40
N TRP A 14 0.12 6.13 -12.59
CA TRP A 14 -0.65 4.88 -12.56
C TRP A 14 -2.13 5.13 -12.17
N TRP A 15 -2.40 6.16 -11.35
CA TRP A 15 -3.74 6.57 -10.91
C TRP A 15 -4.55 7.08 -12.09
N THR A 16 -3.97 8.02 -12.85
CA THR A 16 -4.59 8.62 -14.02
C THR A 16 -4.89 7.55 -15.08
N ASN A 17 -3.98 6.59 -15.27
CA ASN A 17 -4.19 5.50 -16.23
C ASN A 17 -5.31 4.53 -15.80
N ASN A 18 -5.39 4.21 -14.50
CA ASN A 18 -6.42 3.33 -13.97
C ASN A 18 -7.82 3.98 -13.99
N GLN A 19 -7.93 5.28 -13.67
CA GLN A 19 -9.20 6.02 -13.77
C GLN A 19 -9.71 6.07 -15.22
N ARG A 20 -8.86 6.41 -16.19
CA ARG A 20 -9.22 6.39 -17.62
C ARG A 20 -9.74 5.03 -18.09
N THR A 21 -9.17 3.95 -17.56
CA THR A 21 -9.60 2.59 -17.90
C THR A 21 -10.96 2.24 -17.31
N ARG A 22 -11.27 2.72 -16.10
CA ARG A 22 -12.55 2.49 -15.43
C ARG A 22 -13.69 3.34 -15.94
N GLU A 23 -13.42 4.60 -16.25
CA GLU A 23 -14.38 5.50 -16.91
C GLU A 23 -14.86 4.89 -18.23
N ARG A 24 -13.93 4.34 -19.03
CA ARG A 24 -14.24 3.62 -20.27
C ARG A 24 -15.12 2.38 -20.06
N MET A 25 -15.10 1.78 -18.87
CA MET A 25 -15.87 0.57 -18.53
C MET A 25 -17.14 0.85 -17.71
N GLY A 26 -17.46 2.12 -17.41
CA GLY A 26 -18.61 2.47 -16.56
C GLY A 26 -18.49 1.93 -15.12
N LEU A 27 -17.26 1.68 -14.65
CA LEU A 27 -17.01 1.19 -13.30
C LEU A 27 -16.98 2.37 -12.31
N PRO A 28 -17.40 2.16 -11.04
CA PRO A 28 -17.24 3.18 -10.01
C PRO A 28 -15.79 3.66 -9.91
N GLU A 29 -15.61 4.91 -9.50
CA GLU A 29 -14.27 5.48 -9.26
C GLU A 29 -13.44 4.54 -8.40
N TYR A 30 -12.21 4.26 -8.83
CA TYR A 30 -11.31 3.45 -8.03
C TYR A 30 -10.80 4.26 -6.86
N GLU A 31 -11.04 3.75 -5.66
CA GLU A 31 -10.28 4.19 -4.51
C GLU A 31 -9.22 3.13 -4.18
N PRO A 32 -7.94 3.47 -4.32
CA PRO A 32 -6.87 2.55 -4.02
C PRO A 32 -6.89 2.13 -2.56
N PRO A 33 -6.27 0.98 -2.24
CA PRO A 33 -6.09 0.57 -0.87
C PRO A 33 -5.40 1.65 -0.05
N ARG A 34 -5.95 1.93 1.14
CA ARG A 34 -5.39 2.88 2.10
C ARG A 34 -4.96 2.17 3.38
N PHE A 35 -4.09 2.83 4.12
CA PHE A 35 -3.81 2.56 5.52
C PHE A 35 -4.88 3.19 6.41
N GLU A 36 -4.84 2.87 7.71
CA GLU A 36 -5.85 3.35 8.66
C GLU A 36 -5.81 4.87 8.86
N ASP A 37 -4.63 5.47 8.69
CA ASP A 37 -4.39 6.92 8.70
C ASP A 37 -4.79 7.63 7.39
N GLY A 38 -5.32 6.89 6.42
CA GLY A 38 -5.74 7.42 5.13
C GLY A 38 -4.64 7.55 4.08
N ALA A 39 -3.39 7.22 4.43
CA ALA A 39 -2.28 7.23 3.47
C ALA A 39 -2.50 6.17 2.39
N TYR A 40 -2.14 6.49 1.14
CA TYR A 40 -2.27 5.56 0.05
C TYR A 40 -1.20 4.47 0.10
N LYS A 41 -1.63 3.22 0.07
CA LYS A 41 -0.72 2.07 0.21
C LYS A 41 0.42 2.09 -0.81
N HIS A 42 0.11 2.43 -2.06
CA HIS A 42 1.08 2.39 -3.15
C HIS A 42 2.16 3.48 -3.01
N GLU A 43 1.80 4.70 -2.59
CA GLU A 43 2.74 5.82 -2.38
C GLU A 43 3.76 5.48 -1.30
N VAL A 44 3.29 4.97 -0.18
CA VAL A 44 4.15 4.59 0.94
C VAL A 44 5.03 3.40 0.58
N ILE A 45 4.50 2.39 -0.13
CA ILE A 45 5.29 1.25 -0.58
C ILE A 45 6.37 1.68 -1.56
N ASP A 46 6.02 2.43 -2.61
CA ASP A 46 6.98 2.88 -3.63
C ASP A 46 8.11 3.70 -3.02
N THR A 47 7.77 4.57 -2.06
CA THR A 47 8.76 5.35 -1.29
C THR A 47 9.69 4.45 -0.49
N LEU A 48 9.16 3.44 0.21
CA LEU A 48 9.95 2.53 1.05
C LEU A 48 10.80 1.55 0.23
N GLU A 49 10.24 0.96 -0.82
CA GLU A 49 10.94 0.07 -1.75
C GLU A 49 12.11 0.81 -2.41
N THR A 50 11.89 2.05 -2.86
CA THR A 50 12.96 2.90 -3.42
C THR A 50 14.00 3.27 -2.38
N ARG A 51 13.58 3.63 -1.16
CA ARG A 51 14.48 4.08 -0.09
C ARG A 51 15.39 2.96 0.44
N TYR A 52 14.87 1.75 0.54
CA TYR A 52 15.54 0.61 1.16
C TYR A 52 15.98 -0.47 0.16
N ASP A 53 15.78 -0.24 -1.15
CA ASP A 53 16.05 -1.19 -2.24
C ASP A 53 15.47 -2.59 -1.95
N CYS A 54 14.21 -2.63 -1.54
CA CYS A 54 13.53 -3.84 -1.08
C CYS A 54 12.18 -4.04 -1.79
N THR A 55 11.59 -5.23 -1.66
CA THR A 55 10.26 -5.55 -2.17
C THR A 55 9.28 -5.81 -1.03
N ILE A 56 8.22 -5.02 -0.93
CA ILE A 56 7.19 -5.11 0.10
C ILE A 56 5.93 -5.77 -0.47
N ARG A 57 5.47 -6.86 0.16
CA ARG A 57 4.24 -7.56 -0.25
C ARG A 57 3.29 -7.77 0.92
N PHE A 58 2.01 -7.64 0.62
CA PHE A 58 0.91 -7.96 1.52
C PHE A 58 0.28 -9.27 1.03
N ARG A 59 0.32 -10.32 1.84
CA ARG A 59 -0.22 -11.64 1.48
C ARG A 59 -1.26 -12.09 2.49
N SER A 60 -2.30 -12.79 2.04
CA SER A 60 -3.25 -13.46 2.94
C SER A 60 -2.58 -14.74 3.47
N LYS A 61 -2.33 -14.82 4.78
CA LYS A 61 -1.79 -16.03 5.43
C LYS A 61 -2.89 -17.07 5.62
N ASN A 62 -4.12 -16.62 5.89
CA ASN A 62 -5.30 -17.47 5.96
C ASN A 62 -6.49 -16.79 5.26
N PRO A 63 -7.09 -17.40 4.22
CA PRO A 63 -8.30 -16.86 3.59
C PRO A 63 -9.57 -17.10 4.43
N ARG A 64 -9.49 -17.94 5.49
CA ARG A 64 -10.60 -18.19 6.43
C ARG A 64 -10.59 -17.17 7.55
N HIS A 65 -11.78 -16.82 8.05
CA HIS A 65 -11.94 -15.80 9.07
C HIS A 65 -11.30 -16.21 10.42
N PRO A 66 -10.54 -15.32 11.09
CA PRO A 66 -10.19 -13.96 10.66
C PRO A 66 -9.16 -13.97 9.52
N CYS A 67 -9.43 -13.21 8.45
CA CYS A 67 -8.51 -13.05 7.32
C CYS A 67 -7.24 -12.34 7.79
N GLU A 68 -6.22 -13.12 8.14
CA GLU A 68 -4.91 -12.62 8.54
C GLU A 68 -4.08 -12.29 7.30
N TRP A 69 -3.55 -11.07 7.27
CA TRP A 69 -2.62 -10.62 6.25
C TRP A 69 -1.24 -10.47 6.86
N VAL A 70 -0.21 -10.86 6.11
CA VAL A 70 1.18 -10.68 6.50
C VAL A 70 1.85 -9.70 5.55
N ILE A 71 2.76 -8.92 6.12
CA ILE A 71 3.62 -7.99 5.41
C ILE A 71 4.98 -8.67 5.32
N THR A 72 5.49 -8.79 4.10
CA THR A 72 6.81 -9.38 3.84
C THR A 72 7.71 -8.37 3.14
N VAL A 73 8.95 -8.25 3.58
CA VAL A 73 10.02 -7.48 2.93
C VAL A 73 11.05 -8.47 2.39
N ASP A 74 11.26 -8.49 1.08
CA ASP A 74 12.13 -9.46 0.39
C ASP A 74 11.82 -10.93 0.72
N GLY A 75 10.55 -11.20 1.01
CA GLY A 75 10.08 -12.52 1.42
C GLY A 75 10.15 -12.82 2.92
N THR A 76 10.78 -11.95 3.73
CA THR A 76 10.82 -12.07 5.19
C THR A 76 9.58 -11.43 5.81
N GLU A 77 8.85 -12.17 6.65
CA GLU A 77 7.68 -11.66 7.36
C GLU A 77 8.10 -10.63 8.42
N VAL A 78 7.69 -9.36 8.26
CA VAL A 78 8.00 -8.25 9.17
C VAL A 78 6.83 -7.89 10.10
N GLY A 79 5.69 -8.54 9.90
CA GLY A 79 4.51 -8.38 10.75
C GLY A 79 3.23 -8.87 10.09
N SER A 80 2.16 -8.86 10.87
CA SER A 80 0.80 -9.10 10.38
C SER A 80 -0.06 -7.85 10.50
N THR A 81 -1.06 -7.77 9.63
CA THR A 81 -2.09 -6.75 9.63
C THR A 81 -3.43 -7.42 9.32
N ALA A 82 -4.51 -6.69 9.53
CA ALA A 82 -5.82 -7.11 9.12
C ALA A 82 -6.36 -6.16 8.06
N ARG A 83 -7.34 -6.63 7.30
CA ARG A 83 -7.96 -5.86 6.24
C ARG A 83 -9.44 -5.67 6.49
N ARG A 84 -9.94 -4.45 6.35
CA ARG A 84 -11.37 -4.15 6.34
C ARG A 84 -11.79 -3.68 4.95
N ARG A 85 -13.01 -4.05 4.54
CA ARG A 85 -13.67 -3.44 3.38
C ARG A 85 -14.53 -2.27 3.87
N THR A 86 -14.47 -1.14 3.18
CA THR A 86 -15.42 -0.05 3.40
C THR A 86 -16.77 -0.39 2.75
N ASP A 87 -17.81 0.38 3.07
CA ASP A 87 -19.16 0.22 2.47
C ASP A 87 -19.16 0.40 0.95
N ARG A 88 -18.13 1.08 0.41
CA ARG A 88 -17.89 1.24 -1.04
C ARG A 88 -17.04 0.10 -1.64
N GLY A 89 -16.71 -0.92 -0.86
CA GLY A 89 -15.87 -2.04 -1.29
C GLY A 89 -14.36 -1.75 -1.32
N ASN A 90 -13.91 -0.60 -0.82
CA ASN A 90 -12.50 -0.23 -0.82
C ASN A 90 -11.74 -0.98 0.28
N THR A 91 -10.46 -1.23 0.07
CA THR A 91 -9.63 -1.96 1.03
C THR A 91 -8.93 -0.98 1.96
N VAL A 92 -9.08 -1.17 3.28
CA VAL A 92 -8.30 -0.48 4.31
C VAL A 92 -7.49 -1.52 5.07
N PHE A 93 -6.18 -1.33 5.14
CA PHE A 93 -5.31 -2.12 6.01
C PHE A 93 -5.29 -1.49 7.40
N ARG A 94 -5.47 -2.30 8.44
CA ARG A 94 -5.41 -1.90 9.86
C ARG A 94 -3.94 -1.85 10.30
N ILE A 95 -3.24 -0.88 9.75
CA ILE A 95 -1.86 -0.50 10.03
C ILE A 95 -1.73 0.94 9.49
N THR A 96 -0.96 1.79 10.16
CA THR A 96 -0.63 3.14 9.68
C THR A 96 0.59 3.11 8.75
N SER A 97 0.81 4.16 7.97
CA SER A 97 2.04 4.32 7.19
C SER A 97 3.26 4.37 8.08
N ASP A 98 3.20 5.07 9.22
CA ASP A 98 4.33 5.20 10.15
C ASP A 98 4.71 3.84 10.74
N GLU A 99 3.73 3.04 11.13
CA GLU A 99 3.98 1.70 11.68
C GLU A 99 4.51 0.74 10.62
N LEU A 100 4.19 0.96 9.33
CA LEU A 100 4.82 0.23 8.23
C LEU A 100 6.29 0.68 8.03
N VAL A 101 6.54 1.99 8.07
CA VAL A 101 7.90 2.55 7.95
C VAL A 101 8.81 1.99 9.03
N ASP A 102 8.36 1.97 10.27
CA ASP A 102 9.13 1.43 11.41
C ASP A 102 9.46 -0.05 11.21
N ARG A 103 8.50 -0.87 10.74
CA ARG A 103 8.73 -2.29 10.46
C ARG A 103 9.73 -2.52 9.34
N VAL A 104 9.64 -1.75 8.26
CA VAL A 104 10.56 -1.86 7.12
C VAL A 104 11.95 -1.38 7.52
N ALA A 105 12.06 -0.26 8.22
CA ALA A 105 13.32 0.26 8.73
C ALA A 105 14.01 -0.72 9.70
N ALA A 106 13.25 -1.35 10.60
CA ALA A 106 13.75 -2.41 11.47
C ALA A 106 14.25 -3.62 10.67
N SER A 107 13.50 -4.07 9.66
CA SER A 107 13.93 -5.18 8.81
C SER A 107 15.21 -4.85 8.02
N ALA A 108 15.30 -3.64 7.47
CA ALA A 108 16.50 -3.19 6.75
C ALA A 108 17.71 -3.07 7.68
N GLY A 109 17.52 -2.61 8.92
CA GLY A 109 18.58 -2.54 9.93
C GLY A 109 19.03 -3.91 10.46
N VAL A 110 18.17 -4.94 10.40
CA VAL A 110 18.53 -6.31 10.76
C VAL A 110 19.28 -7.02 9.62
N ALA A 111 18.95 -6.71 8.35
CA ALA A 111 19.61 -7.29 7.18
C ALA A 111 21.09 -6.85 7.01
N ASP A 112 21.49 -5.75 7.65
CA ASP A 112 22.89 -5.26 7.66
C ASP A 112 23.81 -6.06 8.59
N SER A 113 23.28 -7.04 9.34
CA SER A 113 24.14 -7.99 10.05
C SER A 113 24.57 -9.11 9.09
N PRO A 114 25.84 -9.14 8.62
CA PRO A 114 26.31 -10.26 7.83
C PRO A 114 26.21 -11.52 8.70
N SER A 115 25.41 -12.48 8.24
CA SER A 115 25.48 -13.85 8.73
C SER A 115 26.93 -14.31 8.56
N ARG A 116 27.69 -14.31 9.66
CA ARG A 116 29.04 -14.89 9.71
C ARG A 116 28.90 -16.38 9.40
N GLY A 117 29.37 -16.76 8.21
CA GLY A 117 29.82 -18.12 7.92
C GLY A 117 31.17 -18.39 8.55
#